data_AF-A0A850TAM2-F1
#
_entry.id   AF-A0A850TAM2-F1
#
_cell.length_a   1.000
_cell.length_b   1.000
_cell.length_c   1.000
_cell.angle_alpha   90.00
_cell.angle_beta   90.00
_cell.angle_gamma   90.00
#
_symmetry.space_group_name_H-M   'P 1'
#
loop_
_entity.id
_entity.type
_entity.pdbx_description
1 polymer ?
#
loop_
_entity_poly.entity_id
_entity_poly.type
_entity_poly.pdbx_seq_one_letter_code
_entity_poly.pdbx_strand_id
1 'polypeptide(L)'
;MLCYLMPVMINIPKIFFPKKKFIPHPPPPECEWSIGIYEGVSPFALHPLNKRINPVICPCDVSDGQARLVADPFGVRYEGKHYLFFEAEVKTEDGYKGKIAVASSEDGETWHYKKVVLNEPFHLSYPYVFIHENQFYLIPESRQSRQIRMYRSVLFPFQWELDTVLLKGKRFADNSLFFYNNIWWLFTDSGNSTLRLYFSKHLKGPYKQHRKSPIRRKDPHYARPAGRLILYQNNPIRFAQDAFPIYGSKVWGFKITTLTTKDYQEEPIAAPVLEASGSGWNSHGMHTVDATQLPDGSWRAYVDGYGSSQVSV
;
A
#
# COMPACT_ATOMS: atom_id res chain seq x y z
N MET A 1 7.68 -76.78 33.09
CA MET A 1 6.85 -76.80 31.87
C MET A 1 6.03 -75.51 31.84
N LEU A 2 6.54 -74.46 31.21
CA LEU A 2 5.73 -73.30 30.81
C LEU A 2 6.42 -72.69 29.58
N CYS A 3 5.65 -72.68 28.50
CA CYS A 3 6.07 -72.41 27.13
C CYS A 3 6.15 -70.90 26.83
N TYR A 4 7.16 -70.56 26.03
CA TYR A 4 7.17 -69.64 24.88
C TYR A 4 6.08 -68.56 24.77
N LEU A 5 6.53 -67.31 24.70
CA LEU A 5 6.54 -66.52 23.47
C LEU A 5 7.29 -65.19 23.72
N MET A 6 8.38 -64.95 23.00
CA MET A 6 9.00 -63.61 22.90
C MET A 6 9.13 -63.20 21.44
N PRO A 7 9.02 -61.90 21.14
CA PRO A 7 8.65 -61.39 19.82
C PRO A 7 9.84 -61.29 18.88
N VAL A 8 9.57 -61.47 17.59
CA VAL A 8 10.51 -61.22 16.50
C VAL A 8 10.86 -59.73 16.48
N MET A 9 12.11 -59.38 16.80
CA MET A 9 12.63 -58.02 16.58
C MET A 9 12.95 -57.84 15.09
N ILE A 10 12.10 -57.12 14.38
CA ILE A 10 12.41 -56.56 13.06
C ILE A 10 13.38 -55.41 13.27
N ASN A 11 14.59 -55.52 12.71
CA ASN A 11 15.62 -54.50 12.80
C ASN A 11 15.34 -53.41 11.75
N ILE A 12 14.74 -52.29 12.16
CA ILE A 12 14.52 -51.13 11.29
C ILE A 12 15.82 -50.31 11.25
N PRO A 13 16.40 -50.03 10.07
CA PRO A 13 17.60 -49.21 9.98
C PRO A 13 17.32 -47.80 10.50
N LYS A 14 18.21 -47.28 11.37
CA LYS A 14 18.18 -45.90 11.84
C LYS A 14 18.42 -44.96 10.66
N ILE A 15 17.35 -44.42 10.09
CA ILE A 15 17.44 -43.28 9.16
C ILE A 15 17.86 -42.07 9.97
N PHE A 16 19.12 -41.66 9.78
CA PHE A 16 19.69 -40.48 10.40
C PHE A 16 19.16 -39.25 9.65
N PHE A 17 18.09 -38.64 10.16
CA PHE A 17 17.73 -37.28 9.73
C PHE A 17 18.73 -36.31 10.37
N PRO A 18 19.52 -35.55 9.59
CA PRO A 18 20.29 -34.48 10.17
C PRO A 18 19.30 -33.51 10.81
N LYS A 19 19.41 -33.30 12.13
CA LYS A 19 18.75 -32.17 12.78
C LYS A 19 19.24 -30.92 12.06
N LYS A 20 18.40 -30.33 11.20
CA LYS A 20 18.61 -28.95 10.76
C LYS A 20 18.68 -28.13 12.05
N LYS A 21 19.89 -27.71 12.42
CA LYS A 21 20.04 -26.59 13.36
C LYS A 21 19.22 -25.47 12.76
N PHE A 22 18.14 -25.08 13.43
CA PHE A 22 17.61 -23.73 13.26
C PHE A 22 18.76 -22.82 13.67
N ILE A 23 19.53 -22.38 12.68
CA ILE A 23 20.31 -21.16 12.83
C ILE A 23 19.25 -20.09 12.78
N PRO A 24 18.95 -19.38 13.90
CA PRO A 24 18.14 -18.19 13.79
C PRO A 24 18.85 -17.32 12.77
N HIS A 25 18.19 -17.03 11.65
CA HIS A 25 18.67 -15.98 10.79
C HIS A 25 18.80 -14.74 11.68
N PRO A 26 19.97 -14.10 11.78
CA PRO A 26 20.01 -12.79 12.40
C PRO A 26 18.99 -11.93 11.63
N PRO A 27 18.10 -11.19 12.31
CA PRO A 27 17.22 -10.25 11.63
C PRO A 27 18.07 -9.33 10.75
N PRO A 28 17.60 -8.93 9.55
CA PRO A 28 18.35 -7.98 8.74
C PRO A 28 18.67 -6.73 9.57
N PRO A 29 19.91 -6.22 9.51
CA PRO A 29 20.33 -5.07 10.29
C PRO A 29 19.68 -3.80 9.70
N GLU A 30 18.98 -3.06 10.56
CA GLU A 30 18.76 -1.60 10.52
C GLU A 30 18.07 -1.00 9.26
N CYS A 31 16.94 -0.31 9.50
CA CYS A 31 16.12 0.46 8.56
C CYS A 31 15.35 -0.33 7.49
N GLU A 32 14.05 -0.50 7.72
CA GLU A 32 13.12 -1.01 6.71
C GLU A 32 11.87 -0.15 6.65
N TRP A 33 11.26 -0.05 5.46
CA TRP A 33 9.98 0.66 5.36
C TRP A 33 8.96 -0.01 6.26
N SER A 34 8.29 0.82 7.05
CA SER A 34 7.28 0.41 8.03
C SER A 34 6.06 1.31 7.91
N ILE A 35 4.94 0.87 8.46
CA ILE A 35 3.66 1.57 8.35
C ILE A 35 3.25 2.11 9.71
N GLY A 36 2.84 3.38 9.73
CA GLY A 36 2.32 4.06 10.90
C GLY A 36 0.90 4.60 10.69
N ILE A 37 0.32 5.08 11.79
CA ILE A 37 -1.00 5.71 11.83
C ILE A 37 -0.86 7.12 12.39
N TYR A 38 -1.47 8.05 11.67
CA TYR A 38 -1.55 9.45 12.01
C TYR A 38 -3.01 9.83 12.18
N GLU A 39 -3.26 10.83 13.03
CA GLU A 39 -4.56 11.45 13.22
C GLU A 39 -4.45 12.96 13.18
N GLY A 40 -5.56 13.63 12.91
CA GLY A 40 -5.56 15.08 12.80
C GLY A 40 -6.95 15.67 12.77
N VAL A 41 -7.02 16.99 12.96
CA VAL A 41 -8.26 17.75 12.77
C VAL A 41 -8.58 17.99 11.29
N SER A 42 -7.59 17.78 10.42
CA SER A 42 -7.69 17.94 8.96
C SER A 42 -6.68 17.02 8.28
N PRO A 43 -6.80 16.74 6.97
CA PRO A 43 -5.82 15.94 6.24
C PRO A 43 -4.47 16.66 6.07
N PHE A 44 -4.37 17.94 6.47
CA PHE A 44 -3.15 18.76 6.38
C PHE A 44 -2.52 19.04 7.75
N ALA A 45 -3.12 18.54 8.83
CA ALA A 45 -2.67 18.71 10.21
C ALA A 45 -2.65 17.34 10.89
N LEU A 46 -1.90 16.42 10.29
CA LEU A 46 -1.75 15.04 10.73
C LEU A 46 -0.55 14.91 11.67
N HIS A 47 -0.71 14.16 12.74
CA HIS A 47 0.32 13.87 13.74
C HIS A 47 0.25 12.39 14.14
N PRO A 48 1.35 11.79 14.64
CA PRO A 48 1.32 10.42 15.14
C PRO A 48 0.19 10.20 16.16
N LEU A 49 -0.45 9.04 16.10
CA LEU A 49 -1.51 8.65 17.05
C LEU A 49 -0.98 8.68 18.49
N ASN A 50 -1.47 9.61 19.32
CA ASN A 50 -0.97 9.83 20.68
C ASN A 50 -1.02 8.59 21.60
N LYS A 51 -1.91 7.62 21.33
CA LYS A 51 -2.13 6.43 22.16
C LYS A 51 -1.21 5.25 21.82
N ARG A 52 -0.46 5.31 20.72
CA ARG A 52 0.37 4.20 20.22
C ARG A 52 1.70 4.71 19.68
N ILE A 53 2.72 3.89 19.85
CA ILE A 53 4.04 4.14 19.27
C ILE A 53 4.02 3.53 17.87
N ASN A 54 4.13 4.38 16.85
CA ASN A 54 4.42 3.91 15.49
C ASN A 54 5.83 3.30 15.43
N PRO A 55 6.09 2.36 14.52
CA PRO A 55 5.17 1.83 13.48
C PRO A 55 4.19 0.79 14.03
N VAL A 56 3.02 0.66 13.38
CA VAL A 56 1.99 -0.34 13.71
C VAL A 56 2.14 -1.65 12.93
N ILE A 57 2.84 -1.63 11.80
CA ILE A 57 3.21 -2.82 11.02
C ILE A 57 4.65 -2.65 10.55
N CYS A 58 5.46 -3.67 10.84
CA CYS A 58 6.85 -3.80 10.45
C CYS A 58 7.02 -5.00 9.51
N PRO A 59 8.15 -5.10 8.79
CA PRO A 59 8.41 -6.26 7.94
C PRO A 59 8.54 -7.58 8.74
N CYS A 60 8.99 -7.51 10.00
CA CYS A 60 9.05 -8.67 10.87
C CYS A 60 7.68 -9.27 11.22
N ASP A 61 6.58 -8.52 11.02
CA ASP A 61 5.22 -9.04 11.21
C ASP A 61 4.76 -9.95 10.06
N VAL A 62 5.44 -9.89 8.90
CA VAL A 62 5.07 -10.66 7.71
C VAL A 62 5.50 -12.12 7.88
N SER A 63 4.51 -13.01 8.07
CA SER A 63 4.77 -14.43 8.32
C SER A 63 4.78 -15.32 7.07
N ASP A 64 4.38 -14.81 5.91
CA ASP A 64 4.41 -15.54 4.62
C ASP A 64 5.82 -15.71 4.01
N GLY A 65 6.85 -15.22 4.71
CA GLY A 65 8.25 -15.32 4.32
C GLY A 65 9.06 -14.17 4.92
N GLN A 66 10.37 -14.20 4.73
CA GLN A 66 11.24 -13.10 5.16
C GLN A 66 10.94 -11.85 4.32
N ALA A 67 10.23 -10.88 4.90
CA ALA A 67 10.07 -9.56 4.28
C ALA A 67 11.25 -8.65 4.65
N ARG A 68 11.58 -7.74 3.74
CA ARG A 68 12.57 -6.67 3.99
C ARG A 68 11.96 -5.27 4.08
N LEU A 69 10.67 -5.13 3.73
CA LEU A 69 9.94 -3.88 3.80
C LEU A 69 8.43 -4.11 3.77
N VAL A 70 7.69 -3.15 4.34
CA VAL A 70 6.25 -2.97 4.17
C VAL A 70 5.95 -1.49 3.86
N ALA A 71 5.14 -1.21 2.85
CA ALA A 71 4.93 0.15 2.35
C ALA A 71 3.56 0.33 1.67
N ASP A 72 3.26 1.55 1.25
CA ASP A 72 2.04 1.91 0.53
C ASP A 72 0.73 1.46 1.20
N PRO A 73 0.45 1.92 2.42
CA PRO A 73 -0.75 1.47 3.14
C PRO A 73 -2.04 2.06 2.56
N PHE A 74 -3.05 1.22 2.33
CA PHE A 74 -4.42 1.61 1.99
C PHE A 74 -5.43 0.93 2.90
N GLY A 75 -6.18 1.75 3.63
CA GLY A 75 -7.18 1.31 4.59
C GLY A 75 -8.58 1.21 3.99
N VAL A 76 -9.38 0.31 4.56
CA VAL A 76 -10.82 0.20 4.35
C VAL A 76 -11.51 -0.28 5.62
N ARG A 77 -12.69 0.27 5.92
CA ARG A 77 -13.52 -0.19 7.04
C ARG A 77 -14.70 -0.99 6.50
N TYR A 78 -14.96 -2.15 7.10
CA TYR A 78 -16.07 -3.02 6.72
C TYR A 78 -16.56 -3.83 7.92
N GLU A 79 -17.88 -3.90 8.09
CA GLU A 79 -18.53 -4.65 9.20
C GLU A 79 -17.93 -4.34 10.58
N GLY A 80 -17.72 -3.05 10.86
CA GLY A 80 -17.16 -2.59 12.13
C GLY A 80 -15.64 -2.74 12.27
N LYS A 81 -14.99 -3.49 11.38
CA LYS A 81 -13.56 -3.81 11.42
C LYS A 81 -12.73 -2.98 10.44
N HIS A 82 -11.47 -2.76 10.79
CA HIS A 82 -10.48 -2.08 9.96
C HIS A 82 -9.60 -3.10 9.24
N TYR A 83 -9.32 -2.85 7.97
CA TYR A 83 -8.39 -3.61 7.14
C TYR A 83 -7.40 -2.67 6.49
N LEU A 84 -6.15 -3.10 6.41
CA LEU A 84 -5.04 -2.35 5.84
C LEU A 84 -4.32 -3.22 4.85
N PHE A 85 -4.36 -2.81 3.58
CA PHE A 85 -3.65 -3.47 2.48
C PHE A 85 -2.36 -2.72 2.24
N PHE A 86 -1.27 -3.45 2.00
CA PHE A 86 0.05 -2.86 1.82
C PHE A 86 0.94 -3.74 0.95
N GLU A 87 1.99 -3.13 0.38
CA GLU A 87 3.10 -3.87 -0.20
C GLU A 87 3.87 -4.58 0.91
N ALA A 88 4.14 -5.87 0.72
CA ALA A 88 5.16 -6.60 1.47
C ALA A 88 6.19 -7.15 0.48
N GLU A 89 7.44 -6.72 0.58
CA GLU A 89 8.50 -7.22 -0.28
C GLU A 89 9.15 -8.45 0.34
N VAL A 90 8.71 -9.62 -0.12
CA VAL A 90 9.06 -10.91 0.48
C VAL A 90 10.14 -11.60 -0.34
N LYS A 91 11.10 -12.21 0.35
CA LYS A 91 12.17 -13.00 -0.25
C LYS A 91 11.63 -14.15 -1.09
N THR A 92 12.20 -14.33 -2.27
CA THR A 92 11.96 -15.42 -3.23
C THR A 92 13.28 -16.09 -3.60
N GLU A 93 13.24 -17.10 -4.45
CA GLU A 93 14.45 -17.74 -4.99
C GLU A 93 15.30 -16.75 -5.80
N ASP A 94 14.65 -15.84 -6.55
CA ASP A 94 15.29 -14.87 -7.43
C ASP A 94 15.58 -13.49 -6.78
N GLY A 95 15.39 -13.34 -5.47
CA GLY A 95 15.62 -12.08 -4.75
C GLY A 95 14.47 -11.68 -3.84
N TYR A 96 13.93 -10.48 -4.01
CA TYR A 96 12.75 -9.97 -3.30
C TYR A 96 11.69 -9.56 -4.30
N LYS A 97 10.41 -9.77 -3.95
CA LYS A 97 9.28 -9.41 -4.80
C LYS A 97 8.15 -8.84 -3.96
N GLY A 98 7.64 -7.67 -4.38
CA GLY A 98 6.46 -7.03 -3.82
C GLY A 98 5.22 -7.89 -4.03
N LYS A 99 4.50 -8.16 -2.95
CA LYS A 99 3.21 -8.83 -2.91
C LYS A 99 2.23 -7.95 -2.15
N ILE A 100 0.93 -8.14 -2.32
CA ILE A 100 -0.05 -7.42 -1.51
C ILE A 100 -0.43 -8.26 -0.31
N ALA A 101 -0.20 -7.73 0.89
CA ALA A 101 -0.60 -8.32 2.15
C ALA A 101 -1.73 -7.52 2.81
N VAL A 102 -2.37 -8.13 3.81
CA VAL A 102 -3.40 -7.48 4.60
C VAL A 102 -3.16 -7.67 6.10
N ALA A 103 -3.39 -6.62 6.87
CA ALA A 103 -3.55 -6.63 8.32
C ALA A 103 -4.96 -6.19 8.68
N SER A 104 -5.40 -6.51 9.89
CA SER A 104 -6.70 -6.06 10.39
C SER A 104 -6.63 -5.57 11.83
N SER A 105 -7.59 -4.74 12.20
CA SER A 105 -7.74 -4.19 13.53
C SER A 105 -9.22 -4.02 13.90
N GLU A 106 -9.59 -4.32 15.15
CA GLU A 106 -10.95 -4.13 15.66
C GLU A 106 -11.20 -2.69 16.15
N ASP A 107 -10.18 -2.07 16.74
CA ASP A 107 -10.20 -0.72 17.31
C ASP A 107 -9.61 0.35 16.37
N GLY A 108 -8.96 -0.10 15.29
CA GLY A 108 -8.18 0.73 14.38
C GLY A 108 -6.86 1.25 14.98
N GLU A 109 -6.48 0.78 16.18
CA GLU A 109 -5.26 1.14 16.91
C GLU A 109 -4.28 -0.05 16.98
N THR A 110 -4.79 -1.26 17.21
CA THR A 110 -4.02 -2.50 17.35
C THR A 110 -4.14 -3.34 16.10
N TRP A 111 -3.03 -3.50 15.38
CA TRP A 111 -3.02 -4.15 14.08
C TRP A 111 -2.37 -5.52 14.12
N HIS A 112 -2.98 -6.46 13.39
CA HIS A 112 -2.49 -7.82 13.30
C HIS A 112 -2.35 -8.20 11.84
N TYR A 113 -1.12 -8.56 11.43
CA TYR A 113 -0.85 -9.22 10.16
C TYR A 113 -1.79 -10.42 9.97
N LYS A 114 -2.24 -10.63 8.73
CA LYS A 114 -3.05 -11.80 8.37
C LYS A 114 -2.34 -12.71 7.39
N LYS A 115 -2.14 -12.22 6.16
CA LYS A 115 -1.42 -12.95 5.11
C LYS A 115 -1.20 -12.08 3.87
N VAL A 116 -0.37 -12.58 2.96
CA VAL A 116 -0.40 -12.21 1.54
C VAL A 116 -1.72 -12.63 0.90
N VAL A 117 -2.38 -11.69 0.21
CA VAL A 117 -3.68 -11.87 -0.45
C VAL A 117 -3.63 -11.74 -1.96
N LEU A 118 -2.56 -11.16 -2.51
CA LEU A 118 -2.31 -11.14 -3.96
C LEU A 118 -0.82 -11.33 -4.24
N ASN A 119 -0.52 -12.32 -5.09
CA ASN A 119 0.82 -12.68 -5.52
C ASN A 119 0.79 -13.02 -7.01
N GLU A 120 1.42 -12.18 -7.82
CA GLU A 120 1.52 -12.35 -9.28
C GLU A 120 2.97 -12.74 -9.66
N PRO A 121 3.24 -13.19 -10.90
CA PRO A 121 4.59 -13.45 -11.39
C PRO A 121 5.50 -12.20 -11.46
N PHE A 122 4.98 -11.03 -11.14
CA PHE A 122 5.67 -9.73 -11.15
C PHE A 122 5.45 -9.01 -9.82
N HIS A 123 6.25 -7.97 -9.58
CA HIS A 123 6.20 -7.09 -8.41
C HIS A 123 4.89 -6.32 -8.36
N LEU A 124 4.31 -6.25 -7.16
CA LEU A 124 3.11 -5.51 -6.82
C LEU A 124 3.41 -4.54 -5.68
N SER A 125 2.90 -3.31 -5.79
CA SER A 125 2.93 -2.28 -4.75
C SER A 125 1.65 -1.44 -4.80
N TYR A 126 1.55 -0.35 -4.03
CA TYR A 126 0.44 0.62 -4.09
C TYR A 126 -0.97 0.00 -4.21
N PRO A 127 -1.42 -0.82 -3.24
CA PRO A 127 -2.66 -1.59 -3.29
C PRO A 127 -3.91 -0.73 -3.08
N TYR A 128 -4.30 0.06 -4.09
CA TYR A 128 -5.46 0.95 -4.02
C TYR A 128 -6.77 0.16 -3.85
N VAL A 129 -7.19 -0.08 -2.60
CA VAL A 129 -8.43 -0.79 -2.25
C VAL A 129 -9.61 0.19 -2.14
N PHE A 130 -10.78 -0.20 -2.61
CA PHE A 130 -12.00 0.61 -2.49
C PHE A 130 -13.27 -0.25 -2.62
N ILE A 131 -14.40 0.35 -2.24
CA ILE A 131 -15.72 -0.28 -2.31
C ILE A 131 -16.56 0.49 -3.35
N HIS A 132 -17.24 -0.25 -4.23
CA HIS A 132 -18.22 0.32 -5.15
C HIS A 132 -19.37 -0.68 -5.37
N GLU A 133 -20.62 -0.23 -5.24
CA GLU A 133 -21.82 -1.07 -5.40
C GLU A 133 -21.75 -2.37 -4.58
N ASN A 134 -21.36 -2.26 -3.30
CA ASN A 134 -21.18 -3.37 -2.36
C ASN A 134 -20.12 -4.42 -2.76
N GLN A 135 -19.28 -4.12 -3.76
CA GLN A 135 -18.17 -4.96 -4.17
C GLN A 135 -16.83 -4.30 -3.81
N PHE A 136 -15.90 -5.11 -3.31
CA PHE A 136 -14.52 -4.70 -3.06
C PHE A 136 -13.67 -4.86 -4.30
N TYR A 137 -12.87 -3.82 -4.57
CA TYR A 137 -11.90 -3.77 -5.66
C TYR A 137 -10.52 -3.39 -5.14
N LEU A 138 -9.50 -3.84 -5.86
CA LEU A 138 -8.08 -3.58 -5.57
C LEU A 138 -7.35 -3.28 -6.88
N ILE A 139 -6.67 -2.13 -6.95
CA ILE A 139 -5.82 -1.75 -8.09
C ILE A 139 -4.39 -1.58 -7.57
N PRO A 140 -3.52 -2.61 -7.67
CA PRO A 140 -2.12 -2.44 -7.34
C PRO A 140 -1.38 -1.63 -8.43
N GLU A 141 -0.21 -1.10 -8.08
CA GLU A 141 0.83 -0.89 -9.08
C GLU A 141 1.28 -2.25 -9.62
N SER A 142 1.22 -2.40 -10.95
CA SER A 142 1.65 -3.60 -11.68
C SER A 142 2.59 -3.22 -12.81
N ARG A 143 3.55 -2.33 -12.55
CA ARG A 143 4.38 -1.64 -13.56
C ARG A 143 5.05 -2.57 -14.56
N GLN A 144 5.57 -3.70 -14.10
CA GLN A 144 6.23 -4.70 -14.93
C GLN A 144 5.28 -5.39 -15.92
N SER A 145 3.99 -5.54 -15.57
CA SER A 145 2.96 -6.12 -16.46
C SER A 145 2.59 -5.21 -17.64
N ARG A 146 3.00 -3.94 -17.60
CA ARG A 146 2.60 -2.89 -18.56
C ARG A 146 1.08 -2.69 -18.67
N GLN A 147 0.38 -2.95 -17.57
CA GLN A 147 -1.07 -2.85 -17.44
C GLN A 147 -1.43 -2.13 -16.13
N ILE A 148 -2.63 -1.54 -16.10
CA ILE A 148 -3.33 -1.23 -14.86
C ILE A 148 -4.38 -2.32 -14.70
N ARG A 149 -4.23 -3.15 -13.68
CA ARG A 149 -5.06 -4.33 -13.42
C ARG A 149 -5.96 -4.03 -12.23
N MET A 150 -7.25 -4.26 -12.38
CA MET A 150 -8.24 -4.17 -11.31
C MET A 150 -8.69 -5.57 -10.94
N TYR A 151 -8.59 -5.88 -9.66
CA TYR A 151 -9.03 -7.13 -9.06
C TYR A 151 -10.32 -6.90 -8.31
N ARG A 152 -11.21 -7.89 -8.31
CA ARG A 152 -12.40 -7.91 -7.45
C ARG A 152 -12.20 -8.95 -6.36
N SER A 153 -12.74 -8.69 -5.17
CA SER A 153 -12.71 -9.69 -4.11
C SER A 153 -13.78 -10.76 -4.37
N VAL A 154 -13.38 -12.03 -4.24
CA VAL A 154 -14.28 -13.20 -4.23
C VAL A 154 -14.71 -13.54 -2.81
N LEU A 155 -13.77 -13.39 -1.87
CA LEU A 155 -13.98 -13.57 -0.44
C LEU A 155 -13.18 -12.50 0.29
N PHE A 156 -13.83 -11.41 0.68
CA PHE A 156 -13.15 -10.29 1.32
C PHE A 156 -12.71 -10.65 2.75
N PRO A 157 -11.49 -10.27 3.19
CA PRO A 157 -10.42 -9.56 2.46
C PRO A 157 -9.39 -10.49 1.77
N PHE A 158 -9.62 -11.81 1.76
CA PHE A 158 -8.58 -12.81 1.58
C PHE A 158 -8.41 -13.41 0.19
N GLN A 159 -9.41 -13.29 -0.69
CA GLN A 159 -9.36 -13.83 -2.05
C GLN A 159 -9.75 -12.77 -3.07
N TRP A 160 -8.93 -12.67 -4.11
CA TRP A 160 -9.04 -11.68 -5.17
C TRP A 160 -8.80 -12.37 -6.51
N GLU A 161 -9.53 -11.95 -7.53
CA GLU A 161 -9.33 -12.38 -8.90
C GLU A 161 -9.23 -11.17 -9.83
N LEU A 162 -8.50 -11.32 -10.94
CA LEU A 162 -8.43 -10.28 -11.96
C LEU A 162 -9.82 -10.09 -12.56
N ASP A 163 -10.38 -8.89 -12.43
CA ASP A 163 -11.66 -8.53 -13.01
C ASP A 163 -11.50 -7.86 -14.36
N THR A 164 -10.69 -6.79 -14.43
CA THR A 164 -10.55 -5.95 -15.64
C THR A 164 -9.14 -5.40 -15.78
N VAL A 165 -8.65 -5.30 -17.02
CA VAL A 165 -7.46 -4.49 -17.37
C VAL A 165 -7.92 -3.11 -17.82
N LEU A 166 -7.70 -2.08 -17.00
CA LEU A 166 -8.20 -0.72 -17.25
C LEU A 166 -7.43 0.01 -18.35
N LEU A 167 -6.10 -0.15 -18.35
CA LEU A 167 -5.18 0.41 -19.36
C LEU A 167 -4.06 -0.58 -19.66
N LYS A 168 -3.48 -0.51 -20.86
CA LYS A 168 -2.36 -1.36 -21.31
C LYS A 168 -1.35 -0.60 -22.15
N GLY A 169 -0.14 -1.14 -22.24
CA GLY A 169 0.90 -0.70 -23.19
C GLY A 169 1.99 0.21 -22.61
N LYS A 170 1.87 0.65 -21.35
CA LYS A 170 2.87 1.49 -20.66
C LYS A 170 3.18 0.94 -19.27
N ARG A 171 4.32 1.35 -18.71
CA ARG A 171 4.75 1.03 -17.35
C ARG A 171 4.10 2.01 -16.37
N PHE A 172 2.84 1.74 -16.02
CA PHE A 172 2.05 2.55 -15.10
C PHE A 172 2.44 2.31 -13.65
N ALA A 173 2.48 3.36 -12.84
CA ALA A 173 2.84 3.35 -11.42
C ALA A 173 1.84 4.19 -10.59
N ASP A 174 1.65 3.77 -9.33
CA ASP A 174 0.80 4.39 -8.29
C ASP A 174 -0.59 4.84 -8.78
N ASN A 175 -1.36 3.87 -9.27
CA ASN A 175 -2.63 4.14 -9.93
C ASN A 175 -3.70 4.57 -8.92
N SER A 176 -4.14 5.83 -9.01
CA SER A 176 -5.12 6.42 -8.09
C SER A 176 -6.44 6.71 -8.77
N LEU A 177 -7.51 6.05 -8.31
CA LEU A 177 -8.84 6.11 -8.90
C LEU A 177 -9.80 6.97 -8.06
N PHE A 178 -10.48 7.92 -8.69
CA PHE A 178 -11.34 8.88 -7.99
C PHE A 178 -12.68 9.04 -8.69
N PHE A 179 -13.77 8.78 -7.99
CA PHE A 179 -15.12 9.01 -8.51
C PHE A 179 -15.60 10.40 -8.10
N TYR A 180 -15.82 11.28 -9.07
CA TYR A 180 -16.22 12.66 -8.81
C TYR A 180 -17.06 13.22 -9.96
N ASN A 181 -18.15 13.89 -9.60
CA ASN A 181 -19.13 14.43 -10.54
C ASN A 181 -19.60 13.39 -11.58
N ASN A 182 -19.95 12.19 -11.09
CA ASN A 182 -20.42 11.05 -11.90
C ASN A 182 -19.42 10.56 -12.97
N ILE A 183 -18.13 10.82 -12.76
CA ILE A 183 -17.05 10.41 -13.66
C ILE A 183 -15.97 9.71 -12.83
N TRP A 184 -15.45 8.61 -13.36
CA TRP A 184 -14.24 7.96 -12.84
C TRP A 184 -13.00 8.62 -13.43
N TRP A 185 -12.14 9.13 -12.57
CA TRP A 185 -10.86 9.74 -12.89
C TRP A 185 -9.73 8.83 -12.48
N LEU A 186 -8.75 8.65 -13.35
CA LEU A 186 -7.59 7.79 -13.09
C LEU A 186 -6.32 8.60 -13.28
N PHE A 187 -5.59 8.77 -12.18
CA PHE A 187 -4.28 9.42 -12.09
C PHE A 187 -3.21 8.35 -12.00
N THR A 188 -2.18 8.43 -12.83
CA THR A 188 -1.12 7.40 -12.88
C THR A 188 0.19 8.00 -13.38
N ASP A 189 1.32 7.63 -12.77
CA ASP A 189 2.61 7.87 -13.39
C ASP A 189 2.80 6.90 -14.57
N SER A 190 3.14 7.43 -15.73
CA SER A 190 3.42 6.64 -16.93
C SER A 190 4.91 6.38 -17.16
N GLY A 191 5.74 6.60 -16.14
CA GLY A 191 7.18 6.49 -16.13
C GLY A 191 7.88 7.83 -16.33
N ASN A 192 9.10 7.92 -15.78
CA ASN A 192 9.93 9.13 -15.77
C ASN A 192 9.16 10.34 -15.19
N SER A 193 8.50 10.14 -14.05
CA SER A 193 7.77 11.17 -13.30
C SER A 193 6.82 11.97 -14.19
N THR A 194 5.96 11.27 -14.93
CA THR A 194 5.02 11.85 -15.90
C THR A 194 3.59 11.43 -15.56
N LEU A 195 2.90 12.32 -14.84
CA LEU A 195 1.52 12.13 -14.40
C LEU A 195 0.54 12.27 -15.56
N ARG A 196 -0.25 11.23 -15.77
CA ARG A 196 -1.32 11.21 -16.74
C ARG A 196 -2.67 11.14 -16.07
N LEU A 197 -3.63 11.85 -16.67
CA LEU A 197 -5.03 11.82 -16.32
C LEU A 197 -5.83 11.09 -17.39
N TYR A 198 -6.69 10.18 -16.96
CA TYR A 198 -7.67 9.49 -17.78
C TYR A 198 -9.06 9.60 -17.12
N PHE A 199 -10.12 9.40 -17.89
CA PHE A 199 -11.48 9.41 -17.36
C PHE A 199 -12.40 8.41 -18.06
N SER A 200 -13.44 7.95 -17.35
CA SER A 200 -14.51 7.12 -17.88
C SER A 200 -15.85 7.41 -17.21
N LYS A 201 -16.95 7.08 -17.88
CA LYS A 201 -18.29 7.08 -17.26
C LYS A 201 -18.56 5.82 -16.45
N HIS A 202 -17.77 4.76 -16.65
CA HIS A 202 -17.97 3.46 -16.01
C HIS A 202 -16.68 3.03 -15.31
N LEU A 203 -16.81 2.38 -14.15
CA LEU A 203 -15.67 1.92 -13.35
C LEU A 203 -14.69 1.07 -14.16
N LYS A 204 -15.22 0.14 -14.97
CA LYS A 204 -14.45 -0.81 -15.78
C LYS A 204 -13.98 -0.23 -17.13
N GLY A 205 -14.21 1.06 -17.36
CA GLY A 205 -13.81 1.74 -18.58
C GLY A 205 -14.85 1.63 -19.72
N PRO A 206 -14.43 1.93 -20.97
CA PRO A 206 -13.07 2.29 -21.36
C PRO A 206 -12.64 3.65 -20.79
N TYR A 207 -11.36 3.76 -20.41
CA TYR A 207 -10.75 5.01 -19.96
C TYR A 207 -10.17 5.80 -21.14
N LYS A 208 -10.59 7.04 -21.30
CA LYS A 208 -10.07 7.96 -22.31
C LYS A 208 -9.01 8.85 -21.68
N GLN A 209 -7.88 9.03 -22.37
CA GLN A 209 -6.86 9.96 -21.90
C GLN A 209 -7.42 11.39 -21.95
N HIS A 210 -7.25 12.13 -20.86
CA HIS A 210 -7.67 13.53 -20.79
C HIS A 210 -6.83 14.40 -21.73
N ARG A 211 -7.43 15.43 -22.35
CA ARG A 211 -6.72 16.26 -23.34
C ARG A 211 -5.59 17.11 -22.78
N LYS A 212 -5.62 17.41 -21.48
CA LYS A 212 -4.53 18.06 -20.75
C LYS A 212 -3.44 17.08 -20.28
N SER A 213 -3.59 15.78 -20.55
CA SER A 213 -2.63 14.77 -20.14
C SER A 213 -1.43 14.72 -21.11
N PRO A 214 -0.17 14.67 -20.63
CA PRO A 214 0.20 14.58 -19.21
C PRO A 214 0.00 15.91 -18.48
N ILE A 215 -0.56 15.85 -17.28
CA ILE A 215 -0.80 17.05 -16.44
C ILE A 215 0.49 17.50 -15.72
N ARG A 216 1.47 16.60 -15.57
CA ARG A 216 2.84 16.86 -15.13
C ARG A 216 3.80 16.05 -15.99
N ARG A 217 4.98 16.59 -16.36
CA ARG A 217 5.94 15.90 -17.25
C ARG A 217 7.35 15.98 -16.71
N LYS A 218 7.98 14.83 -16.48
CA LYS A 218 9.35 14.74 -15.92
C LYS A 218 9.51 15.58 -14.65
N ASP A 219 8.49 15.57 -13.80
CA ASP A 219 8.43 16.37 -12.57
C ASP A 219 8.58 15.42 -11.37
N PRO A 220 9.80 15.23 -10.83
CA PRO A 220 10.04 14.32 -9.72
C PRO A 220 9.43 14.80 -8.41
N HIS A 221 8.98 16.05 -8.31
CA HIS A 221 8.43 16.61 -7.08
C HIS A 221 6.93 16.33 -6.93
N TYR A 222 6.18 16.34 -8.04
CA TYR A 222 4.72 16.43 -7.97
C TYR A 222 3.96 15.48 -8.90
N ALA A 223 4.66 14.71 -9.75
CA ALA A 223 4.00 13.84 -10.71
C ALA A 223 3.54 12.51 -10.13
N ARG A 224 4.33 11.88 -9.25
CA ARG A 224 4.04 10.53 -8.77
C ARG A 224 2.90 10.58 -7.73
N PRO A 225 1.77 9.87 -7.91
CA PRO A 225 0.71 9.83 -6.90
C PRO A 225 1.22 9.27 -5.56
N ALA A 226 0.64 9.74 -4.45
CA ALA A 226 1.06 9.39 -3.08
C ALA A 226 -0.10 8.93 -2.18
N GLY A 227 -1.19 8.46 -2.77
CA GLY A 227 -2.29 7.83 -2.06
C GLY A 227 -3.66 8.13 -2.63
N ARG A 228 -4.69 7.87 -1.82
CA ARG A 228 -6.10 8.08 -2.18
C ARG A 228 -6.42 9.55 -2.33
N LEU A 229 -7.07 9.92 -3.43
CA LEU A 229 -7.65 11.26 -3.56
C LEU A 229 -8.84 11.39 -2.61
N ILE A 230 -8.92 12.53 -1.91
CA ILE A 230 -9.97 12.80 -0.92
C ILE A 230 -10.81 14.00 -1.33
N LEU A 231 -12.00 14.10 -0.73
CA LEU A 231 -12.75 15.34 -0.71
C LEU A 231 -12.52 16.02 0.65
N TYR A 232 -12.01 17.24 0.63
CA TYR A 232 -11.91 18.09 1.82
C TYR A 232 -12.72 19.36 1.59
N GLN A 233 -13.76 19.57 2.42
CA GLN A 233 -14.69 20.70 2.28
C GLN A 233 -15.23 20.83 0.84
N ASN A 234 -15.67 19.71 0.26
CA ASN A 234 -16.15 19.58 -1.13
C ASN A 234 -15.11 19.83 -2.24
N ASN A 235 -13.84 20.02 -1.91
CA ASN A 235 -12.77 20.18 -2.90
C ASN A 235 -11.97 18.88 -3.04
N PRO A 236 -11.75 18.38 -4.28
CA PRO A 236 -10.85 17.24 -4.48
C PRO A 236 -9.41 17.61 -4.16
N ILE A 237 -8.74 16.76 -3.41
CA ILE A 237 -7.33 16.88 -3.08
C ILE A 237 -6.59 15.68 -3.66
N ARG A 238 -5.54 15.95 -4.44
CA ARG A 238 -4.61 14.94 -4.94
C ARG A 238 -3.34 14.97 -4.10
N PHE A 239 -2.86 13.80 -3.69
CA PHE A 239 -1.56 13.67 -3.05
C PHE A 239 -0.48 13.33 -4.08
N ALA A 240 0.70 13.91 -3.90
CA ALA A 240 1.85 13.69 -4.76
C ALA A 240 3.10 13.39 -3.92
N GLN A 241 3.86 12.39 -4.33
CA GLN A 241 5.14 12.06 -3.73
C GLN A 241 6.20 13.01 -4.27
N ASP A 242 6.96 13.61 -3.37
CA ASP A 242 8.22 14.26 -3.70
C ASP A 242 9.34 13.21 -3.70
N ALA A 243 9.87 12.92 -4.88
CA ALA A 243 10.95 11.97 -5.09
C ALA A 243 12.32 12.65 -5.25
N PHE A 244 12.42 13.94 -4.92
CA PHE A 244 13.67 14.71 -4.97
C PHE A 244 13.93 15.43 -3.62
N PRO A 245 15.21 15.59 -3.22
CA PRO A 245 16.41 14.97 -3.78
C PRO A 245 16.51 13.47 -3.47
N ILE A 246 15.68 12.98 -2.54
CA ILE A 246 15.64 11.59 -2.08
C ILE A 246 14.23 11.06 -2.32
N TYR A 247 14.13 9.77 -2.65
CA TYR A 247 12.86 9.09 -2.82
C TYR A 247 11.99 9.22 -1.56
N GLY A 248 10.77 9.76 -1.73
CA GLY A 248 9.84 9.87 -0.60
C GLY A 248 10.27 10.92 0.41
N SER A 249 10.86 12.02 -0.05
CA SER A 249 11.28 13.10 0.86
C SER A 249 10.07 13.67 1.59
N LYS A 250 8.95 13.83 0.87
CA LYS A 250 7.69 14.42 1.36
C LYS A 250 6.48 13.91 0.57
N VAL A 251 5.29 14.19 1.10
CA VAL A 251 4.02 14.14 0.39
C VAL A 251 3.40 15.53 0.33
N TRP A 252 3.04 15.98 -0.87
CA TRP A 252 2.36 17.25 -1.13
C TRP A 252 0.87 17.04 -1.41
N GLY A 253 0.06 18.03 -1.03
CA GLY A 253 -1.35 18.11 -1.40
C GLY A 253 -1.55 19.09 -2.56
N PHE A 254 -2.48 18.78 -3.46
CA PHE A 254 -2.91 19.64 -4.55
C PHE A 254 -4.43 19.75 -4.55
N LYS A 255 -4.96 20.95 -4.32
CA LYS A 255 -6.38 21.24 -4.48
C LYS A 255 -6.70 21.30 -5.96
N ILE A 256 -7.54 20.39 -6.45
CA ILE A 256 -8.01 20.42 -7.84
C ILE A 256 -9.13 21.45 -7.94
N THR A 257 -8.82 22.60 -8.54
CA THR A 257 -9.76 23.73 -8.70
C THR A 257 -10.67 23.55 -9.91
N THR A 258 -10.24 22.79 -10.91
CA THR A 258 -11.06 22.42 -12.07
C THR A 258 -10.84 20.95 -12.42
N LEU A 259 -11.91 20.17 -12.46
CA LEU A 259 -11.90 18.77 -12.90
C LEU A 259 -13.10 18.50 -13.80
N THR A 260 -12.91 18.64 -15.11
CA THR A 260 -13.93 18.33 -16.12
C THR A 260 -13.30 17.52 -17.24
N THR A 261 -14.09 16.91 -18.13
CA THR A 261 -13.54 16.14 -19.28
C THR A 261 -12.79 17.01 -20.29
N LYS A 262 -12.87 18.32 -20.09
CA LYS A 262 -12.40 19.39 -20.95
C LYS A 262 -11.26 20.16 -20.31
N ASP A 263 -11.17 20.28 -19.00
CA ASP A 263 -10.14 21.09 -18.38
C ASP A 263 -9.72 20.54 -17.03
N TYR A 264 -8.47 20.84 -16.68
CA TYR A 264 -7.84 20.39 -15.45
C TYR A 264 -6.94 21.49 -14.90
N GLN A 265 -7.14 21.86 -13.65
CA GLN A 265 -6.30 22.81 -12.93
C GLN A 265 -6.18 22.36 -11.47
N GLU A 266 -4.99 22.53 -10.89
CA GLU A 266 -4.70 22.26 -9.50
C GLU A 266 -3.79 23.33 -8.92
N GLU A 267 -3.91 23.57 -7.62
CA GLU A 267 -3.09 24.50 -6.85
C GLU A 267 -2.44 23.75 -5.69
N PRO A 268 -1.15 23.99 -5.38
CA PRO A 268 -0.50 23.36 -4.25
C PRO A 268 -1.13 23.82 -2.93
N ILE A 269 -1.23 22.90 -1.97
CA ILE A 269 -1.42 23.24 -0.57
C ILE A 269 -0.12 23.87 -0.05
N ALA A 270 -0.23 24.85 0.84
CA ALA A 270 0.89 25.71 1.25
C ALA A 270 2.05 24.95 1.92
N ALA A 271 1.75 23.83 2.58
CA ALA A 271 2.72 23.00 3.29
C ALA A 271 2.60 21.53 2.85
N PRO A 272 3.69 20.76 2.97
CA PRO A 272 3.65 19.30 2.85
C PRO A 272 2.61 18.69 3.79
N VAL A 273 1.95 17.65 3.30
CA VAL A 273 0.96 16.85 4.05
C VAL A 273 1.66 15.88 5.00
N LEU A 274 2.75 15.29 4.52
CA LEU A 274 3.67 14.47 5.30
C LEU A 274 5.10 14.84 4.95
N GLU A 275 5.97 14.74 5.93
CA GLU A 275 7.41 14.83 5.75
C GLU A 275 8.11 13.94 6.78
N ALA A 276 9.31 13.49 6.43
CA ALA A 276 10.12 12.69 7.32
C ALA A 276 10.41 13.42 8.64
N SER A 277 10.40 12.67 9.75
CA SER A 277 10.63 13.23 11.09
C SER A 277 12.10 13.53 11.40
N GLY A 278 13.02 13.04 10.57
CA GLY A 278 14.47 13.12 10.80
C GLY A 278 15.01 12.13 11.84
N SER A 279 14.16 11.31 12.49
CA SER A 279 14.57 10.31 13.49
C SER A 279 13.62 9.12 13.59
N GLY A 280 14.07 8.01 14.18
CA GLY A 280 13.23 6.82 14.38
C GLY A 280 12.74 6.15 13.09
N TRP A 281 11.59 5.49 13.16
CA TRP A 281 11.07 4.59 12.10
C TRP A 281 10.71 5.32 10.80
N ASN A 282 10.40 6.62 10.88
CA ASN A 282 10.08 7.48 9.75
C ASN A 282 11.10 8.62 9.58
N SER A 283 12.35 8.35 9.94
CA SER A 283 13.45 9.32 9.83
C SER A 283 13.61 9.90 8.42
N HIS A 284 13.24 9.13 7.40
CA HIS A 284 13.27 9.44 5.98
C HIS A 284 12.07 8.78 5.31
N GLY A 285 11.94 8.96 3.98
CA GLY A 285 11.07 8.15 3.15
C GLY A 285 9.64 8.11 3.68
N MET A 286 8.92 9.23 3.65
CA MET A 286 7.47 9.21 3.86
C MET A 286 6.84 9.56 2.53
N HIS A 287 6.29 8.57 1.84
CA HIS A 287 5.89 8.74 0.44
C HIS A 287 4.43 8.40 0.13
N THR A 288 3.74 7.71 1.04
CA THR A 288 2.34 7.37 0.84
C THR A 288 1.49 7.82 2.03
N VAL A 289 0.33 8.39 1.73
CA VAL A 289 -0.72 8.78 2.67
C VAL A 289 -2.07 8.29 2.18
N ASP A 290 -2.74 7.46 2.97
CA ASP A 290 -4.15 7.14 2.77
C ASP A 290 -4.98 7.72 3.91
N ALA A 291 -5.57 8.89 3.66
CA ALA A 291 -6.34 9.64 4.64
C ALA A 291 -7.86 9.43 4.49
N THR A 292 -8.56 9.35 5.61
CA THR A 292 -10.02 9.21 5.68
C THR A 292 -10.56 10.00 6.86
N GLN A 293 -11.71 10.66 6.65
CA GLN A 293 -12.43 11.32 7.72
C GLN A 293 -13.22 10.30 8.55
N LEU A 294 -13.12 10.41 9.87
CA LEU A 294 -13.85 9.61 10.84
C LEU A 294 -15.25 10.21 11.12
N PRO A 295 -16.20 9.43 11.70
CA PRO A 295 -17.57 9.91 11.96
C PRO A 295 -17.67 11.14 12.87
N ASP A 296 -16.68 11.36 13.74
CA ASP A 296 -16.59 12.53 14.63
C ASP A 296 -16.00 13.78 13.92
N GLY A 297 -15.69 13.67 12.63
CA GLY A 297 -15.12 14.75 11.81
C GLY A 297 -13.59 14.84 11.85
N SER A 298 -12.93 14.11 12.77
CA SER A 298 -11.46 13.99 12.78
C SER A 298 -10.96 13.18 11.58
N TRP A 299 -9.66 13.19 11.34
CA TRP A 299 -9.01 12.49 10.24
C TRP A 299 -8.08 11.42 10.79
N ARG A 300 -8.07 10.27 10.12
CA ARG A 300 -7.06 9.23 10.28
C ARG A 300 -6.33 9.04 8.96
N ALA A 301 -5.02 8.85 9.03
CA ALA A 301 -4.19 8.55 7.88
C ALA A 301 -3.29 7.35 8.15
N TYR A 302 -3.20 6.46 7.16
CA TYR A 302 -2.19 5.42 7.13
C TYR A 302 -1.02 5.92 6.30
N VAL A 303 0.18 5.81 6.83
CA VAL A 303 1.38 6.37 6.22
C VAL A 303 2.53 5.39 6.29
N ASP A 304 3.50 5.53 5.41
CA ASP A 304 4.77 4.80 5.52
C ASP A 304 5.94 5.70 5.90
N GLY A 305 7.04 5.05 6.28
CA GLY A 305 8.26 5.68 6.78
C GLY A 305 9.45 4.77 6.58
N TYR A 306 10.61 5.34 6.24
CA TYR A 306 11.90 4.66 6.21
C TYR A 306 12.78 5.10 7.39
N GLY A 307 13.26 4.14 8.17
CA GLY A 307 14.10 4.42 9.31
C GLY A 307 14.21 3.27 10.29
N SER A 308 14.96 3.48 11.37
CA SER A 308 15.16 2.47 12.40
C SER A 308 14.00 2.49 13.39
N SER A 309 13.40 1.33 13.65
CA SER A 309 12.42 1.17 14.71
C SER A 309 13.03 1.22 16.12
N GLN A 310 14.36 1.29 16.24
CA GLN A 310 15.01 1.52 17.54
C GLN A 310 14.84 2.99 17.92
N VAL A 311 13.96 3.22 18.90
CA VAL A 311 13.89 4.50 19.61
C VAL A 311 15.26 4.71 20.26
N SER A 312 15.96 5.79 19.89
CA SER A 312 17.10 6.25 20.67
C SER A 312 16.60 6.56 22.07
N VAL A 313 17.00 5.71 23.03
CA VAL A 313 16.75 5.87 24.47
C VAL A 313 17.47 7.11 24.99
#